data_AF-A0A7L2VU96-F1
#
_entry.id   AF-A0A7L2VU96-F1
#
_cell.length_a   1.000
_cell.length_b   1.000
_cell.length_c   1.000
_cell.angle_alpha   90.00
_cell.angle_beta   90.00
_cell.angle_gamma   90.00
#
_symmetry.space_group_name_H-M   'P 1'
#
loop_
_entity.id
_entity.type
_entity.pdbx_description
1 polymer ?
#
loop_
_entity_poly.entity_id
_entity_poly.type
_entity_poly.pdbx_seq_one_letter_code
_entity_poly.pdbx_strand_id
1 'polypeptide(L)' 'MFWYQQPPRSSLKLVASTSTWMKNFYEEGYSEAKFEIRRDNNDYSVMTVKNLTSKDAVTYFCAASDR' A
#
# COMPACT_ATOMS: atom_id res chain seq x y z
N MET A 1 -0.24 -6.00 -7.58
CA MET A 1 0.88 -5.35 -6.86
C MET A 1 0.56 -5.31 -5.38
N PHE A 2 1.58 -5.11 -4.56
CA PHE A 2 1.49 -5.08 -3.10
C PHE A 2 2.14 -3.81 -2.59
N TRP A 3 1.53 -3.21 -1.58
CA TRP A 3 2.06 -2.06 -0.88
C TRP A 3 2.43 -2.45 0.54
N TYR A 4 3.66 -2.13 0.93
CA TYR A 4 4.18 -2.38 2.26
C TYR A 4 4.64 -1.10 2.92
N GLN A 5 4.62 -1.11 4.25
CA GLN A 5 5.30 -0.11 5.05
C GLN A 5 6.27 -0.76 6.04
N GLN A 6 7.38 -0.09 6.30
CA GLN A 6 8.37 -0.49 7.28
C GLN A 6 8.69 0.70 8.21
N PRO A 7 8.11 0.71 9.42
CA PRO A 7 8.53 1.63 10.47
C PRO A 7 9.99 1.39 10.89
N PRO A 8 10.68 2.40 11.44
CA PRO A 8 12.03 2.25 11.95
C PRO A 8 12.15 1.08 12.92
N ARG A 9 13.15 0.21 12.72
CA ARG A 9 13.43 -0.97 13.58
C ARG A 9 12.27 -1.97 13.68
N SER A 10 11.34 -1.95 12.73
CA SER A 10 10.21 -2.89 12.66
C SER A 10 10.31 -3.79 11.43
N SER A 11 9.56 -4.89 11.46
CA SER A 11 9.39 -5.76 10.30
C SER A 11 8.54 -5.07 9.23
N LEU A 12 8.71 -5.54 8.00
CA LEU A 12 7.88 -5.14 6.86
C LEU A 12 6.44 -5.58 7.11
N LYS A 13 5.47 -4.67 6.93
CA LYS A 13 4.03 -4.95 7.07
C LYS A 13 3.32 -4.71 5.76
N LEU A 14 2.50 -5.67 5.33
CA LEU A 14 1.62 -5.49 4.18
C LEU A 14 0.52 -4.50 4.55
N VAL A 15 0.35 -3.47 3.72
CA VAL A 15 -0.72 -2.48 3.85
C VAL A 15 -1.93 -2.96 3.06
N ALA A 16 -1.68 -3.28 1.79
CA ALA A 16 -2.73 -3.70 0.87
C ALA A 16 -2.20 -4.46 -0.35
N SER A 17 -3.06 -5.31 -0.89
CA SER A 17 -2.90 -5.98 -2.17
C SER A 17 -3.85 -5.37 -3.20
N THR A 18 -3.35 -5.10 -4.40
CA THR A 18 -4.12 -4.45 -5.48
C THR A 18 -4.03 -5.23 -6.80
N SER A 19 -5.15 -5.27 -7.51
CA SER A 19 -5.33 -5.89 -8.82
C SER A 19 -6.07 -4.92 -9.75
N THR A 20 -5.85 -5.04 -11.05
CA THR A 20 -6.61 -4.28 -12.07
C THR A 20 -8.07 -4.75 -12.18
N TRP A 21 -8.36 -5.99 -11.75
CA TRP A 21 -9.67 -6.63 -11.93
C TRP A 21 -10.51 -6.68 -10.65
N MET A 22 -9.91 -6.43 -9.50
CA MET A 22 -10.56 -6.57 -8.19
C MET A 22 -10.33 -5.34 -7.34
N LYS A 23 -11.24 -5.10 -6.39
CA LYS A 23 -11.05 -4.07 -5.38
C LYS A 23 -9.79 -4.35 -4.57
N ASN A 24 -9.17 -3.27 -4.08
CA ASN A 24 -8.02 -3.35 -3.18
C ASN A 24 -8.39 -4.10 -1.90
N PHE A 25 -7.52 -5.01 -1.48
CA PHE A 25 -7.64 -5.71 -0.22
C PHE A 25 -6.68 -5.09 0.79
N TYR A 26 -7.20 -4.61 1.92
CA TYR A 26 -6.41 -3.99 2.99
C TYR A 26 -6.22 -4.98 4.14
N GLU A 27 -5.02 -5.01 4.71
CA GLU A 27 -4.76 -5.75 5.94
C GLU A 27 -5.45 -5.10 7.15
N GLU A 28 -5.57 -5.86 8.24
CA GLU A 28 -6.19 -5.37 9.47
C GLU A 28 -5.51 -4.09 9.98
N GLY A 29 -6.33 -3.08 10.30
CA GLY A 29 -5.87 -1.77 10.74
C GLY A 29 -5.54 -0.77 9.61
N TYR A 30 -5.61 -1.21 8.36
CA TYR A 30 -5.48 -0.34 7.18
C TYR A 30 -6.82 -0.11 6.50
N SER A 31 -6.94 1.02 5.80
CA SER A 31 -8.15 1.32 5.02
C SER A 31 -7.87 2.35 3.92
N GLU A 32 -8.75 2.36 2.93
CA GLU A 32 -8.76 3.33 1.82
C GLU A 32 -8.93 4.79 2.28
N ALA A 33 -9.53 5.01 3.45
CA ALA A 33 -9.65 6.34 4.04
C ALA A 33 -8.29 6.97 4.36
N LYS A 34 -7.29 6.14 4.69
CA LYS A 34 -5.91 6.57 4.98
C LYS A 34 -4.95 6.30 3.82
N PHE A 35 -5.07 5.15 3.16
CA PHE A 35 -4.18 4.70 2.09
C PHE A 35 -5.01 4.47 0.83
N GLU A 36 -5.23 5.50 0.02
CA GLU A 36 -5.96 5.32 -1.24
C GLU A 36 -5.02 4.72 -2.27
N ILE A 37 -5.42 3.61 -2.89
CA ILE A 37 -4.62 2.92 -3.90
C ILE A 37 -5.36 2.94 -5.23
N ARG A 38 -4.67 3.44 -6.27
CA ARG A 38 -5.14 3.39 -7.66
C ARG A 38 -4.23 2.51 -8.49
N ARG A 39 -4.85 1.69 -9.34
CA ARG A 39 -4.18 0.77 -10.25
C ARG A 39 -5.02 0.63 -11.51
N ASP A 40 -4.77 1.51 -12.47
CA ASP A 40 -5.54 1.56 -13.72
C ASP A 40 -5.02 0.55 -14.76
N ASN A 41 -3.76 0.12 -14.64
CA ASN A 41 -3.16 -0.88 -15.52
C ASN A 41 -2.19 -1.80 -14.76
N ASN A 42 -1.54 -2.71 -15.50
CA ASN A 42 -0.66 -3.70 -14.92
C ASN A 42 0.73 -3.14 -14.55
N ASP A 43 1.13 -2.01 -15.12
CA ASP A 43 2.51 -1.51 -15.08
C ASP A 43 2.78 -0.64 -13.85
N TYR A 44 1.77 0.10 -13.37
CA TYR A 44 1.94 0.96 -12.22
C TYR A 44 0.83 0.79 -11.18
N SER A 45 1.17 1.16 -9.95
CA SER A 45 0.23 1.38 -8.87
C SER A 45 0.65 2.64 -8.15
N VAL A 46 -0.32 3.43 -7.71
CA VAL A 46 -0.11 4.67 -6.96
C VAL A 46 -0.81 4.53 -5.63
N MET A 47 -0.07 4.77 -4.54
CA MET A 47 -0.64 4.87 -3.20
C MET A 47 -0.56 6.33 -2.73
N THR A 48 -1.71 6.90 -2.41
CA THR A 48 -1.86 8.22 -1.80
C THR A 48 -2.10 8.04 -0.31
N VAL A 49 -1.15 8.50 0.52
CA VAL A 49 -1.32 8.56 1.97
C VAL A 49 -2.05 9.84 2.33
N LYS A 50 -3.29 9.73 2.80
CA LYS A 50 -4.14 10.87 3.19
C LYS A 50 -3.83 11.32 4.61
N ASN A 51 -4.14 12.59 4.92
CA ASN A 51 -4.05 13.15 6.27
C ASN A 51 -2.72 12.80 6.96
N LEU A 52 -1.60 13.16 6.33
CA LEU A 52 -0.25 12.82 6.80
C LEU A 52 -0.01 13.28 8.24
N THR A 53 0.62 12.40 9.02
CA THR A 53 1.06 12.65 10.39
C THR A 53 2.50 12.21 10.56
N SER A 54 3.13 12.55 11.68
CA SER A 54 4.48 12.08 12.01
C SER A 54 4.60 10.55 12.08
N LYS A 55 3.49 9.82 12.30
CA LYS A 55 3.46 8.36 12.31
C LYS A 55 3.62 7.74 10.93
N ASP A 56 3.35 8.50 9.87
CA ASP A 56 3.47 8.06 8.47
C ASP A 56 4.89 8.26 7.91
N ALA A 57 5.83 8.79 8.72
CA ALA A 57 7.23 8.92 8.37
C ALA A 57 7.94 7.54 8.46
N VAL A 58 7.64 6.68 7.50
CA VAL A 58 8.15 5.31 7.39
C VAL A 58 8.65 5.05 5.97
N THR A 59 9.33 3.92 5.76
CA THR A 59 9.69 3.52 4.39
C THR A 59 8.53 2.76 3.77
N TYR A 60 8.12 3.17 2.57
CA TYR A 60 7.08 2.51 1.80
C TYR A 60 7.71 1.73 0.64
N PHE A 61 7.25 0.50 0.43
CA PHE A 61 7.71 -0.35 -0.66
C PHE A 61 6.52 -0.73 -1.54
N CYS A 62 6.73 -0.68 -2.85
CA CYS A 62 5.85 -1.31 -3.82
C CYS A 62 6.52 -2.61 -4.30
N ALA A 63 5.73 -3.68 -4.41
CA ALA A 63 6.18 -4.94 -4.99
C ALA A 63 5.22 -5.39 -6.09
N ALA A 64 5.81 -5.90 -7.18
CA ALA A 64 5.10 -6.62 -8.22
C ALA A 64 5.33 -8.12 -8.03
N SER A 65 4.30 -8.91 -8.29
CA SER A 65 4.46 -10.36 -8.48
C SER A 65 4.37 -10.60 -9.97
N ASP A 66 5.41 -11.21 -10.53
CA ASP A 66 5.42 -11.75 -11.87
C ASP A 66 4.82 -13.16 -11.80
N ARG A 67 3.55 -13.30 -12.20
CA ARG A 67 2.91 -14.59 -12.41
C ARG A 67 2.29 -14.59 -13.79
#